data_AF-A0A7I7NWJ8-F1
#
_entry.id   AF-A0A7I7NWJ8-F1
#
_cell.length_a   1.000
_cell.length_b   1.000
_cell.length_c   1.000
_cell.angle_alpha   90.00
_cell.angle_beta   90.00
_cell.angle_gamma   90.00
#
_symmetry.space_group_name_H-M   'P 1'
#
loop_
_entity.id
_entity.type
_entity.pdbx_description
1 polymer ?
#
loop_
_entity_poly.entity_id
_entity_poly.type
_entity_poly.pdbx_seq_one_letter_code
_entity_poly.pdbx_strand_id
1 'polypeptide(L)'
;MSRIRHLMRRLALSEAARGRLARVVAEVLVAVIVVCVVIVILALLKQGPSNTRPTYPSTHFSTTTSRPVVYYKNCAEAHADGRWNIPEGDPAYRPGLDKDHNGVACESREPN
;
A
#
# COMPACT_ATOMS: atom_id res chain seq x y z
N MET A 1 6.22 44.78 45.71
CA MET A 1 5.99 43.39 46.21
C MET A 1 4.67 42.74 45.75
N SER A 2 3.52 43.43 45.69
CA SER A 2 2.24 42.79 45.26
C SER A 2 2.16 42.36 43.79
N ARG A 3 2.81 43.06 42.86
CA ARG A 3 2.79 42.68 41.42
C ARG A 3 3.50 41.34 41.16
N ILE A 4 4.59 41.07 41.87
CA ILE A 4 5.35 39.81 41.78
C ILE A 4 4.51 38.64 42.33
N ARG A 5 3.79 38.84 43.44
CA ARG A 5 2.88 37.84 44.02
C ARG A 5 1.71 37.49 43.09
N HIS A 6 1.17 38.45 42.33
CA HIS A 6 0.13 38.19 41.34
C HIS A 6 0.63 37.43 40.11
N LEU A 7 1.84 37.70 39.64
CA LEU A 7 2.46 36.96 38.54
C LEU A 7 2.77 35.51 38.92
N MET A 8 3.34 35.28 40.11
CA MET A 8 3.62 33.92 40.60
C MET A 8 2.34 33.10 40.84
N ARG A 9 1.26 33.71 41.34
CA ARG A 9 -0.05 33.03 41.46
C ARG A 9 -0.63 32.60 40.11
N ARG A 10 -0.45 33.40 39.05
CA ARG A 10 -0.90 33.07 37.69
C ARG A 10 -0.08 31.93 37.05
N LEU A 11 1.22 31.87 37.31
CA LEU A 11 2.08 30.79 36.84
C LEU A 11 1.77 29.44 37.53
N ALA A 12 1.51 29.46 38.84
CA ALA A 12 1.12 28.26 39.61
C ALA A 12 -0.28 27.71 39.22
N LEU A 13 -1.25 28.60 38.93
CA LEU A 13 -2.54 28.22 38.36
C LEU A 13 -2.38 27.58 36.98
N SER A 14 -1.40 28.06 36.20
CA SER A 14 -1.02 27.47 34.92
C SER A 14 -0.40 26.07 35.11
N GLU A 15 0.47 25.83 36.08
CA GLU A 15 1.02 24.48 36.36
C GLU A 15 -0.02 23.47 36.86
N ALA A 16 -0.90 23.87 37.79
CA ALA A 16 -1.96 22.98 38.30
C ALA A 16 -3.06 22.70 37.26
N ALA A 17 -3.37 23.67 36.40
CA ALA A 17 -4.25 23.46 35.25
C ALA A 17 -3.59 22.63 34.15
N ARG A 18 -2.28 22.83 33.91
CA ARG A 18 -1.47 22.01 32.99
C ARG A 18 -1.40 20.56 33.43
N GLY A 19 -1.35 20.25 34.73
CA GLY A 19 -1.37 18.85 35.19
C GLY A 19 -2.68 18.13 34.85
N ARG A 20 -3.82 18.79 35.02
CA ARG A 20 -5.14 18.25 34.64
C ARG A 20 -5.32 18.21 33.13
N LEU A 21 -4.91 19.27 32.42
CA LEU A 21 -4.96 19.32 30.97
C LEU A 21 -4.03 18.26 30.34
N ALA A 22 -2.82 18.07 30.88
CA ALA A 22 -1.88 17.06 30.41
C ALA A 22 -2.39 15.63 30.66
N ARG A 23 -3.05 15.37 31.79
CA ARG A 23 -3.71 14.08 32.03
C ARG A 23 -4.85 13.84 31.05
N VAL A 24 -5.72 14.83 30.84
CA VAL A 24 -6.82 14.72 29.85
C VAL A 24 -6.27 14.56 28.43
N VAL A 25 -5.24 15.32 28.06
CA VAL A 25 -4.58 15.20 26.75
C VAL A 25 -3.91 13.83 26.59
N ALA A 26 -3.28 13.30 27.64
CA ALA A 26 -2.68 11.97 27.62
C ALA A 26 -3.75 10.88 27.44
N GLU A 27 -4.85 10.93 28.20
CA GLU A 27 -5.99 10.00 28.07
C GLU A 27 -6.62 10.07 26.67
N VAL A 28 -6.81 11.28 26.13
CA VAL A 28 -7.33 11.49 24.77
C VAL A 28 -6.35 10.96 23.72
N LEU A 29 -5.05 11.21 23.86
CA LEU A 29 -4.03 10.68 22.95
C LEU A 29 -3.99 9.15 22.98
N VAL A 30 -4.03 8.54 24.17
CA VAL A 30 -4.07 7.09 24.32
C VAL A 30 -5.33 6.52 23.66
N ALA A 31 -6.50 7.12 23.91
CA ALA A 31 -7.76 6.70 23.28
C ALA A 31 -7.69 6.80 21.74
N VAL A 32 -7.16 7.90 21.20
CA VAL A 32 -6.97 8.08 19.76
C VAL A 32 -6.04 7.02 19.19
N ILE A 33 -4.89 6.76 19.83
CA ILE A 33 -3.93 5.73 19.39
C ILE A 33 -4.60 4.35 19.37
N VAL A 34 -5.33 3.99 20.43
CA VAL A 34 -6.04 2.70 20.51
C VAL A 34 -7.08 2.58 19.41
N VAL A 35 -7.88 3.62 19.16
CA VAL A 35 -8.87 3.64 18.07
C VAL A 35 -8.18 3.49 16.71
N CYS A 36 -7.09 4.22 16.46
CA CYS A 36 -6.32 4.10 15.23
C CYS A 36 -5.76 2.68 15.02
N VAL A 37 -5.19 2.08 16.07
CA VAL A 37 -4.64 0.72 16.02
C VAL A 37 -5.73 -0.30 15.73
N VAL A 38 -6.90 -0.19 16.39
CA VAL A 38 -8.05 -1.07 16.13
C VAL A 38 -8.53 -0.93 14.69
N ILE A 39 -8.65 0.29 14.17
CA ILE A 39 -9.04 0.52 12.76
C ILE A 39 -8.04 -0.12 11.80
N VAL A 40 -6.73 0.03 12.04
CA VAL A 40 -5.69 -0.58 11.21
C VAL A 40 -5.76 -2.11 11.29
N ILE A 41 -5.89 -2.70 12.47
CA ILE A 41 -6.03 -4.16 12.63
C ILE A 41 -7.28 -4.66 11.89
N LEU A 42 -8.42 -3.98 12.03
CA LEU A 42 -9.64 -4.34 11.30
C LEU A 42 -9.48 -4.19 9.79
N ALA A 43 -8.73 -3.20 9.32
CA ALA A 43 -8.42 -3.01 7.90
C ALA A 43 -7.49 -4.12 7.38
N LEU A 44 -6.47 -4.50 8.16
CA LEU A 44 -5.55 -5.58 7.82
C LEU A 44 -6.24 -6.95 7.82
N LEU A 45 -7.16 -7.21 8.74
CA LEU A 45 -7.96 -8.44 8.74
C LEU A 45 -8.92 -8.53 7.55
N LYS A 46 -9.38 -7.39 7.02
CA LYS A 46 -10.27 -7.31 5.85
C LYS A 46 -9.51 -7.32 4.52
N GLN A 47 -8.28 -6.84 4.52
CA GLN A 47 -7.42 -6.86 3.35
C GLN A 47 -6.65 -8.18 3.33
N GLY A 48 -7.18 -9.16 2.58
CA GLY A 48 -6.33 -10.23 2.04
C GLY A 48 -5.11 -9.63 1.33
N PRO A 49 -4.02 -10.39 1.12
CA PRO A 49 -2.73 -9.86 0.67
C PRO A 49 -2.95 -8.93 -0.51
N SER A 50 -2.79 -7.62 -0.26
CA SER A 50 -2.90 -6.58 -1.28
C SER A 50 -1.67 -6.70 -2.15
N ASN A 51 -1.73 -7.65 -3.08
CA ASN A 51 -0.82 -7.75 -4.18
C ASN A 51 -1.14 -6.53 -5.04
N THR A 52 -0.40 -5.45 -4.83
CA THR A 52 -0.47 -4.24 -5.64
C THR A 52 0.12 -4.55 -7.00
N ARG A 53 -0.64 -5.32 -7.79
CA ARG A 53 -0.40 -5.50 -9.21
C ARG A 53 -0.59 -4.12 -9.85
N PRO A 54 0.44 -3.55 -10.50
CA PRO A 54 0.27 -2.33 -11.28
C PRO A 54 -0.94 -2.50 -12.20
N THR A 55 -1.88 -1.56 -12.11
CA THR A 55 -3.10 -1.59 -12.92
C THR A 55 -2.74 -1.22 -14.35
N TYR A 56 -2.21 -2.17 -15.11
CA TYR A 56 -2.40 -2.19 -16.55
C TYR A 56 -3.90 -2.42 -16.80
N PRO A 57 -4.52 -1.76 -17.79
CA PRO A 57 -5.93 -1.94 -18.13
C PRO A 57 -6.18 -3.38 -18.56
N SER A 58 -6.50 -4.23 -17.59
CA SER A 58 -6.85 -5.62 -17.81
C SER A 58 -8.34 -5.67 -18.12
N THR A 59 -8.68 -5.77 -19.40
CA THR A 59 -9.98 -6.31 -19.80
C THR A 59 -10.14 -7.66 -19.09
N HIS A 60 -11.11 -7.76 -18.19
CA HIS A 60 -11.44 -9.00 -17.49
C HIS A 60 -11.84 -10.06 -18.52
N PHE A 61 -10.90 -10.94 -18.89
CA PHE A 61 -11.22 -12.13 -19.66
C PHE A 61 -11.53 -13.24 -18.67
N SER A 62 -12.83 -13.47 -18.45
CA SER A 62 -13.33 -14.66 -17.76
C SER A 62 -12.70 -15.90 -18.39
N THR A 63 -12.11 -16.74 -17.55
CA THR A 63 -11.65 -18.08 -17.88
C THR A 63 -12.84 -18.94 -18.25
N THR A 64 -13.21 -18.91 -19.52
CA THR A 64 -14.04 -19.95 -20.12
C THR A 64 -13.63 -20.08 -21.57
N THR A 65 -13.33 -21.33 -21.96
CA THR A 65 -12.78 -21.75 -23.25
C THR A 65 -11.25 -21.70 -23.31
N SER A 66 -10.64 -22.88 -23.17
CA SER A 66 -9.47 -23.38 -23.92
C SER A 66 -8.89 -22.41 -24.96
N ARG A 67 -8.30 -21.30 -24.53
CA ARG A 67 -7.40 -20.54 -25.39
C ARG A 67 -6.17 -21.42 -25.56
N PRO A 68 -5.73 -21.70 -26.79
CA PRO A 68 -4.51 -22.46 -27.00
C PRO A 68 -3.40 -21.80 -26.19
N VAL A 69 -2.71 -22.60 -25.39
CA VAL A 69 -1.53 -22.17 -24.65
C VAL A 69 -0.52 -21.72 -25.69
N VAL A 70 -0.43 -20.40 -25.92
CA VAL A 70 0.48 -19.87 -26.92
C VAL A 70 1.88 -19.98 -26.33
N TYR A 71 2.61 -20.98 -26.81
CA TYR A 71 3.96 -21.25 -26.35
C TYR A 71 4.93 -20.39 -27.16
N TYR A 72 5.57 -19.43 -26.50
CA TYR A 72 6.72 -18.75 -27.05
C TYR A 72 8.00 -19.38 -26.52
N LYS A 73 8.94 -19.68 -27.42
CA LYS A 73 10.28 -20.17 -27.08
C LYS A 73 11.11 -19.06 -26.44
N ASN A 74 10.93 -17.82 -26.88
CA ASN A 74 11.64 -16.65 -26.41
C ASN A 74 10.81 -15.38 -26.66
N CYS A 75 11.23 -14.26 -26.07
CA CYS A 75 10.51 -13.00 -26.24
C CYS A 75 10.56 -12.42 -27.66
N ALA A 76 11.55 -12.78 -28.49
CA ALA A 76 11.56 -12.32 -29.88
C ALA A 76 10.40 -12.92 -30.68
N GLU A 77 10.01 -14.17 -30.40
CA GLU A 77 8.83 -14.80 -31.00
C GLU A 77 7.54 -14.11 -30.52
N ALA A 78 7.44 -13.82 -29.23
CA ALA A 78 6.31 -13.06 -28.69
C ALA A 78 6.22 -11.66 -29.32
N HIS A 79 7.34 -10.96 -29.48
CA HIS A 79 7.41 -9.63 -30.09
C HIS A 79 7.07 -9.65 -31.58
N ALA A 80 7.45 -10.71 -32.30
CA ALA A 80 7.06 -10.91 -33.70
C ALA A 80 5.54 -11.04 -33.86
N ASP A 81 4.88 -11.66 -32.88
CA ASP A 81 3.41 -11.74 -32.77
C ASP A 81 2.78 -10.48 -32.17
N GLY A 82 3.56 -9.43 -31.93
CA GLY A 82 3.09 -8.16 -31.36
C GLY A 82 2.71 -8.24 -29.88
N ARG A 83 3.12 -9.31 -29.18
CA ARG A 83 2.87 -9.49 -27.74
C ARG A 83 4.05 -8.97 -26.93
N TRP A 84 3.76 -7.94 -26.12
CA TRP A 84 4.68 -7.33 -25.18
C TRP A 84 4.03 -7.30 -23.80
N ASN A 85 4.83 -7.16 -22.74
CA ASN A 85 4.36 -7.01 -21.35
C ASN A 85 3.36 -8.11 -20.95
N ILE A 86 3.77 -9.38 -21.08
CA ILE A 86 2.94 -10.57 -20.84
C ILE A 86 2.87 -10.83 -19.33
N PRO A 87 1.74 -10.62 -18.64
CA PRO A 87 1.71 -10.74 -17.18
C PRO A 87 1.44 -12.18 -16.70
N GLU A 88 1.76 -12.52 -15.44
CA GLU A 88 1.66 -13.88 -14.87
C GLU A 88 0.31 -14.62 -15.03
N GLY A 89 -0.78 -13.89 -15.29
CA GLY A 89 -2.10 -14.46 -15.54
C GLY A 89 -2.42 -14.75 -17.02
N ASP A 90 -1.52 -14.43 -17.94
CA ASP A 90 -1.72 -14.65 -19.38
C ASP A 90 -1.32 -16.08 -19.76
N PRO A 91 -2.06 -16.77 -20.65
CA PRO A 91 -1.70 -18.11 -21.12
C PRO A 91 -0.34 -18.20 -21.81
N ALA A 92 0.20 -17.07 -22.30
CA ALA A 92 1.54 -17.00 -22.87
C ALA A 92 2.64 -16.73 -21.82
N TYR A 93 2.27 -16.47 -20.56
CA TYR A 93 3.25 -16.22 -19.51
C TYR A 93 4.01 -17.49 -19.14
N ARG A 94 5.32 -17.35 -19.01
CA ARG A 94 6.20 -18.39 -18.50
C ARG A 94 7.33 -17.77 -17.70
N PRO A 95 7.72 -18.35 -16.55
CA PRO A 95 8.86 -17.86 -15.77
C PRO A 95 10.17 -17.78 -16.58
N GLY A 96 10.36 -18.66 -17.57
CA GLY A 96 11.55 -18.61 -18.43
C GLY A 96 11.59 -17.41 -19.40
N LEU A 97 10.46 -16.71 -19.59
CA LEU A 97 10.36 -15.49 -20.40
C LEU A 97 10.46 -14.21 -19.55
N ASP A 98 10.29 -14.33 -18.23
CA ASP A 98 10.45 -13.27 -17.25
C ASP A 98 11.84 -13.40 -16.61
N LYS A 99 12.80 -12.60 -17.10
CA LYS A 99 14.20 -12.75 -16.70
C LYS A 99 14.44 -12.34 -15.25
N ASP A 100 13.73 -11.32 -14.78
CA ASP A 100 13.86 -10.72 -13.46
C ASP A 100 12.78 -11.17 -12.47
N HIS A 101 11.84 -12.00 -12.91
CA HIS A 101 10.78 -12.61 -12.10
C HIS A 101 9.90 -11.57 -11.41
N ASN A 102 9.62 -10.47 -12.12
CA ASN A 102 8.80 -9.37 -11.61
C ASN A 102 7.28 -9.59 -11.85
N GLY A 103 6.91 -10.69 -12.51
CA GLY A 103 5.53 -11.05 -12.84
C GLY A 103 5.07 -10.56 -14.21
N VAL A 104 5.98 -10.01 -15.02
CA VAL A 104 5.76 -9.54 -16.39
C VAL A 104 6.88 -10.05 -17.30
N ALA A 105 6.52 -10.97 -18.20
CA ALA A 105 7.43 -11.51 -19.21
C ALA A 105 7.48 -10.62 -20.47
N CYS A 106 8.61 -10.68 -21.18
CA CYS A 106 8.80 -10.05 -22.50
C CYS A 106 8.44 -8.56 -22.54
N GLU A 107 8.87 -7.84 -21.50
CA GLU A 107 8.63 -6.41 -21.36
C GLU A 107 9.14 -5.62 -22.57
N SER A 108 8.36 -4.62 -23.00
CA SER A 108 8.89 -3.59 -23.86
C SER A 108 9.86 -2.75 -23.04
N ARG A 109 11.14 -2.81 -23.38
CA ARG A 109 12.04 -1.70 -23.05
C ARG A 109 11.53 -0.52 -23.84
N GLU A 110 10.51 0.18 -23.33
CA GLU A 110 10.21 1.53 -23.77
C GLU A 110 11.53 2.30 -23.60
N PRO A 111 12.19 2.74 -24.68
CA PRO A 111 13.22 3.73 -24.53
C PRO A 111 12.49 5.01 -24.17
N ASN A 112 12.73 5.47 -22.95
CA ASN A 112 12.33 6.77 -22.43
C ASN A 112 12.53 7.89 -23.47
#